data_AF-A0A978TIC7-F1
#
_entry.id   AF-A0A978TIC7-F1
#
_cell.length_a   1.000
_cell.length_b   1.000
_cell.length_c   1.000
_cell.angle_alpha   90.00
_cell.angle_beta   90.00
_cell.angle_gamma   90.00
#
_symmetry.space_group_name_H-M   'P 1'
#
loop_
_entity.id
_entity.type
_entity.pdbx_description
1 polymer ?
#
loop_
_entity_poly.entity_id
_entity_poly.type
_entity_poly.pdbx_seq_one_letter_code
_entity_poly.pdbx_strand_id
1 'polypeptide(L)'
;VQFYLDKARQRGTLPDGKTEQPSVNIIGLTTLGFHNNHDGRELRTLMAQLGIDVNLVMPDGASVHQIQDMPRAWFNLVPYREVGLMTAQYLEAELGMPYVDITPMGIVETARCLRAIQGILNQQGAAVNYEAFIDEQTRFVSQAAWFSRSIDCQNLTGKRAVVFGDNTHAAAITKILAREMGIRVVLAGTYCKYDGDWFTDQVRDYCDEVLISDDNGAIADRIAQLEPAAIFGTQMERHVGKRLDLPCGVIAAPIHIQNFPVGYRPFLGYEGANQIVDLVYNSFTLGMEDHLLEIFGGHDTKAVITPTISTSTDLNWSADGLAELQKIPGFVRGKVKRNTEKFARDQGLSQITAAVLYAAKEAVGA
;
A
#
# COMPACT_ATOMS: atom_id res chain seq x y z
N VAL A 1 -22.10 6.25 -18.59
CA VAL A 1 -23.18 6.67 -17.67
C VAL A 1 -24.04 7.77 -18.27
N GLN A 2 -23.46 8.95 -18.58
CA GLN A 2 -24.15 10.08 -19.19
C GLN A 2 -25.14 9.70 -20.30
N PHE A 3 -24.69 9.01 -21.35
CA PHE A 3 -25.54 8.56 -22.46
C PHE A 3 -26.82 7.81 -22.03
N TYR A 4 -26.73 6.90 -21.06
CA TYR A 4 -27.87 6.10 -20.62
C TYR A 4 -28.81 6.90 -19.71
N LEU A 5 -28.28 7.81 -18.89
CA LEU A 5 -29.11 8.73 -18.10
C LEU A 5 -29.84 9.73 -18.98
N ASP A 6 -29.18 10.31 -19.99
CA ASP A 6 -29.82 11.23 -20.94
C ASP A 6 -30.90 10.52 -21.75
N LYS A 7 -30.64 9.28 -22.17
CA LYS A 7 -31.64 8.43 -22.82
C LYS A 7 -32.84 8.14 -21.90
N ALA A 8 -32.61 7.92 -20.61
CA ALA A 8 -33.69 7.71 -19.64
C ALA A 8 -34.48 9.00 -19.38
N ARG A 9 -33.80 10.16 -19.30
CA ARG A 9 -34.42 11.50 -19.23
C ARG A 9 -35.35 11.73 -20.43
N GLN A 10 -34.86 11.50 -21.65
CA GLN A 10 -35.63 11.68 -22.88
C GLN A 10 -36.85 10.75 -22.96
N ARG A 11 -36.76 9.56 -22.36
CA ARG A 11 -37.86 8.58 -22.33
C ARG A 11 -38.80 8.75 -21.14
N GLY A 12 -38.51 9.65 -20.20
CA GLY A 12 -39.25 9.79 -18.96
C GLY A 12 -39.21 8.53 -18.08
N THR A 13 -38.16 7.73 -18.18
CA THR A 13 -38.00 6.47 -17.42
C THR A 13 -37.03 6.60 -16.24
N LEU A 14 -36.65 7.82 -15.88
CA LEU A 14 -35.88 8.04 -14.66
C LEU A 14 -36.76 7.76 -13.44
N PRO A 15 -36.22 7.07 -12.42
CA PRO A 15 -36.97 6.78 -11.21
C PRO A 15 -37.25 8.08 -10.42
N ASP A 16 -38.48 8.19 -9.92
CA ASP A 16 -38.89 9.28 -9.05
C ASP A 16 -38.54 8.92 -7.59
N GLY A 17 -37.52 9.59 -7.05
CA GLY A 17 -37.13 9.48 -5.65
C GLY A 17 -36.08 8.39 -5.35
N LYS A 18 -35.70 8.35 -4.07
CA LYS A 18 -34.68 7.43 -3.53
C LYS A 18 -35.32 6.15 -3.00
N THR A 19 -34.50 5.13 -2.77
CA THR A 19 -34.93 3.91 -2.06
C THR A 19 -35.44 4.22 -0.65
N GLU A 20 -36.34 3.37 -0.14
CA GLU A 20 -36.92 3.53 1.21
C GLU A 20 -35.86 3.44 2.32
N GLN A 21 -34.93 2.48 2.21
CA GLN A 21 -33.78 2.35 3.08
C GLN A 21 -32.56 3.06 2.48
N PRO A 22 -31.59 3.52 3.31
CA PRO A 22 -30.31 4.03 2.83
C PRO A 22 -29.66 3.05 1.86
N SER A 23 -29.28 3.52 0.68
CA SER A 23 -28.62 2.68 -0.32
C SER A 23 -27.48 3.38 -1.05
N VAL A 24 -26.55 2.59 -1.58
CA VAL A 24 -25.30 3.06 -2.18
C VAL A 24 -25.06 2.47 -3.56
N ASN A 25 -24.52 3.26 -4.48
CA ASN A 25 -23.85 2.72 -5.66
C ASN A 25 -22.35 2.58 -5.39
N ILE A 26 -21.78 1.40 -5.66
CA ILE A 26 -20.32 1.19 -5.59
C ILE A 26 -19.75 1.34 -7.01
N ILE A 27 -18.89 2.34 -7.21
CA ILE A 27 -18.38 2.74 -8.54
C ILE A 27 -16.87 2.61 -8.56
N GLY A 28 -16.33 1.77 -9.45
CA GLY A 28 -14.88 1.66 -9.67
C GLY A 28 -14.34 0.23 -9.65
N LEU A 29 -15.14 -0.77 -9.28
CA LEU A 29 -14.72 -2.17 -9.32
C LEU A 29 -14.61 -2.65 -10.78
N THR A 30 -13.39 -2.93 -11.23
CA THR A 30 -13.06 -3.36 -12.60
C THR A 30 -12.55 -4.79 -12.67
N THR A 31 -12.75 -5.44 -13.83
CA THR A 31 -12.05 -6.67 -14.19
C THR A 31 -10.55 -6.39 -14.31
N LEU A 32 -9.72 -7.30 -13.80
CA LEU A 32 -8.25 -7.18 -13.68
C LEU A 32 -7.75 -6.13 -12.68
N GLY A 33 -8.62 -5.42 -11.97
CA GLY A 33 -8.18 -4.59 -10.85
C GLY A 33 -7.63 -5.42 -9.70
N PHE A 34 -6.67 -4.86 -8.98
CA PHE A 34 -5.95 -5.54 -7.91
C PHE A 34 -6.92 -5.89 -6.77
N HIS A 35 -7.19 -7.19 -6.58
CA HIS A 35 -8.06 -7.72 -5.52
C HIS A 35 -9.53 -7.24 -5.54
N ASN A 36 -9.97 -6.51 -6.58
CA ASN A 36 -11.33 -5.96 -6.74
C ASN A 36 -12.47 -6.95 -6.50
N ASN A 37 -12.30 -8.23 -6.85
CA ASN A 37 -13.34 -9.26 -6.62
C ASN A 37 -13.60 -9.46 -5.11
N HIS A 38 -12.52 -9.49 -4.33
CA HIS A 38 -12.58 -9.68 -2.88
C HIS A 38 -13.01 -8.38 -2.19
N ASP A 39 -12.46 -7.26 -2.63
CA ASP A 39 -12.85 -5.92 -2.16
C ASP A 39 -14.33 -5.65 -2.39
N GLY A 40 -14.86 -6.02 -3.56
CA GLY A 40 -16.29 -5.88 -3.84
C GLY A 40 -17.16 -6.69 -2.89
N ARG A 41 -16.71 -7.89 -2.49
CA ARG A 41 -17.40 -8.69 -1.48
C ARG A 41 -17.31 -8.04 -0.10
N GLU A 42 -16.13 -7.59 0.31
CA GLU A 42 -15.93 -6.93 1.60
C GLU A 42 -16.76 -5.66 1.72
N LEU A 43 -16.77 -4.80 0.69
CA LEU A 43 -17.57 -3.58 0.67
C LEU A 43 -19.06 -3.91 0.78
N ARG A 44 -19.58 -4.92 0.07
CA ARG A 44 -20.98 -5.35 0.21
C ARG A 44 -21.29 -5.82 1.63
N THR A 45 -20.40 -6.60 2.23
CA THR A 45 -20.55 -7.04 3.63
C THR A 45 -20.52 -5.86 4.60
N LEU A 46 -19.60 -4.91 4.41
CA LEU A 46 -19.51 -3.70 5.23
C LEU A 46 -20.77 -2.85 5.11
N MET A 47 -21.28 -2.60 3.90
CA MET A 47 -22.52 -1.85 3.71
C MET A 47 -23.72 -2.54 4.37
N ALA A 48 -23.84 -3.85 4.23
CA ALA A 48 -24.91 -4.62 4.88
C ALA A 48 -24.85 -4.54 6.41
N GLN A 49 -23.65 -4.57 7.00
CA GLN A 49 -23.47 -4.40 8.46
C GLN A 49 -23.86 -3.01 8.96
N LEU A 50 -23.76 -1.99 8.11
CA LEU A 50 -24.18 -0.60 8.40
C LEU A 50 -25.68 -0.36 8.17
N GLY A 51 -26.41 -1.37 7.69
CA GLY A 51 -27.81 -1.24 7.27
C GLY A 51 -27.98 -0.43 5.97
N ILE A 52 -26.99 -0.47 5.09
CA ILE A 52 -27.01 0.23 3.79
C ILE A 52 -27.14 -0.81 2.67
N ASP A 53 -28.20 -0.70 1.87
CA ASP A 53 -28.41 -1.58 0.72
C ASP A 53 -27.51 -1.19 -0.46
N VAL A 54 -27.00 -2.17 -1.19
CA VAL A 54 -26.24 -1.89 -2.41
C VAL A 54 -27.19 -1.84 -3.61
N ASN A 55 -27.39 -0.63 -4.14
CA ASN A 55 -28.28 -0.38 -5.27
C ASN A 55 -27.68 -0.87 -6.59
N LEU A 56 -26.43 -0.49 -6.87
CA LEU A 56 -25.70 -0.92 -8.07
C LEU A 56 -24.20 -1.00 -7.79
N VAL A 57 -23.55 -2.00 -8.37
CA VAL A 57 -22.09 -2.10 -8.43
C VAL A 57 -21.69 -1.94 -9.88
N MET A 58 -20.75 -1.04 -10.19
CA MET A 58 -20.29 -0.84 -11.57
C MET A 58 -18.79 -0.50 -11.66
N PRO A 59 -18.09 -0.87 -12.75
CA PRO A 59 -18.60 -1.63 -13.90
C PRO A 59 -18.80 -3.14 -13.65
N ASP A 60 -18.23 -3.71 -12.59
CA ASP A 60 -18.31 -5.16 -12.33
C ASP A 60 -19.75 -5.67 -12.18
N GLY A 61 -20.13 -6.65 -13.02
CA GLY A 61 -21.44 -7.29 -13.00
C GLY A 61 -22.64 -6.43 -13.46
N ALA A 62 -22.44 -5.15 -13.78
CA ALA A 62 -23.53 -4.25 -14.17
C ALA A 62 -24.01 -4.45 -15.62
N SER A 63 -25.32 -4.50 -15.79
CA SER A 63 -25.96 -4.30 -17.09
C SER A 63 -26.12 -2.80 -17.39
N VAL A 64 -25.95 -2.42 -18.64
CA VAL A 64 -26.18 -1.03 -19.11
C VAL A 64 -27.61 -0.55 -18.86
N HIS A 65 -28.56 -1.47 -18.76
CA HIS A 65 -29.96 -1.15 -18.46
C HIS A 65 -30.20 -0.74 -17.01
N GLN A 66 -29.32 -1.14 -16.09
CA GLN A 66 -29.41 -0.78 -14.66
C GLN A 66 -28.84 0.61 -14.37
N ILE A 67 -28.13 1.24 -15.32
CA ILE A 67 -27.56 2.58 -15.15
C ILE A 67 -28.65 3.63 -14.86
N GLN A 68 -29.85 3.43 -15.42
CA GLN A 68 -30.98 4.33 -15.16
C GLN A 68 -31.47 4.30 -13.71
N ASP A 69 -31.13 3.25 -12.95
CA ASP A 69 -31.52 3.07 -11.55
C ASP A 69 -30.48 3.64 -10.57
N MET A 70 -29.32 4.11 -11.04
CA MET A 70 -28.32 4.77 -10.20
C MET A 70 -28.90 5.91 -9.34
N PRO A 71 -29.79 6.78 -9.84
CA PRO A 71 -30.33 7.91 -9.07
C PRO A 71 -31.20 7.51 -7.87
N ARG A 72 -31.57 6.23 -7.75
CA ARG A 72 -32.32 5.71 -6.60
C ARG A 72 -31.47 5.64 -5.34
N ALA A 73 -30.14 5.56 -5.50
CA ALA A 73 -29.23 5.49 -4.37
C ALA A 73 -29.16 6.81 -3.61
N TRP A 74 -28.86 6.73 -2.32
CA TRP A 74 -28.68 7.90 -1.47
C TRP A 74 -27.33 8.58 -1.70
N PHE A 75 -26.31 7.81 -2.05
CA PHE A 75 -24.96 8.29 -2.33
C PHE A 75 -24.17 7.29 -3.18
N ASN A 76 -22.98 7.71 -3.62
CA ASN A 76 -22.03 6.88 -4.35
C ASN A 76 -20.76 6.63 -3.52
N LEU A 77 -20.23 5.41 -3.53
CA LEU A 77 -18.92 5.07 -2.96
C LEU A 77 -17.93 4.79 -4.08
N VAL A 78 -16.80 5.51 -4.08
CA VAL A 78 -15.71 5.36 -5.05
C VAL A 78 -14.47 4.88 -4.29
N PRO A 79 -14.22 3.55 -4.23
CA PRO A 79 -13.11 3.02 -3.44
C PRO A 79 -11.73 3.24 -4.07
N TYR A 80 -11.65 3.47 -5.39
CA TYR A 80 -10.37 3.63 -6.11
C TYR A 80 -10.26 5.02 -6.74
N ARG A 81 -9.13 5.69 -6.53
CA ARG A 81 -8.85 7.03 -7.05
C ARG A 81 -8.84 7.07 -8.57
N GLU A 82 -8.27 6.05 -9.20
CA GLU A 82 -8.03 5.99 -10.64
C GLU A 82 -9.31 5.74 -11.45
N VAL A 83 -10.31 5.07 -10.85
CA VAL A 83 -11.50 4.62 -11.57
C VAL A 83 -12.77 4.91 -10.80
N GLY A 84 -13.69 5.66 -11.44
CA GLY A 84 -15.04 5.92 -10.94
C GLY A 84 -15.29 7.37 -10.55
N LEU A 85 -14.25 8.12 -10.18
CA LEU A 85 -14.37 9.50 -9.69
C LEU A 85 -15.09 10.42 -10.69
N MET A 86 -14.74 10.37 -11.97
CA MET A 86 -15.40 11.16 -13.01
C MET A 86 -16.91 10.87 -13.11
N THR A 87 -17.31 9.62 -12.85
CA THR A 87 -18.73 9.24 -12.85
C THR A 87 -19.44 9.80 -11.62
N ALA A 88 -18.81 9.73 -10.45
CA ALA A 88 -19.37 10.27 -9.21
C ALA A 88 -19.52 11.79 -9.28
N GLN A 89 -18.52 12.52 -9.78
CA GLN A 89 -18.58 13.96 -10.00
C GLN A 89 -19.69 14.36 -10.98
N TYR A 90 -19.87 13.59 -12.06
CA TYR A 90 -20.98 13.81 -12.98
C TYR A 90 -22.35 13.63 -12.29
N LEU A 91 -22.52 12.57 -11.49
CA LEU A 91 -23.78 12.32 -10.77
C LEU A 91 -24.05 13.36 -9.68
N GLU A 92 -23.01 13.88 -9.03
CA GLU A 92 -23.13 14.97 -8.08
C GLU A 92 -23.60 16.26 -8.77
N ALA A 93 -22.93 16.65 -9.87
CA ALA A 93 -23.27 17.87 -10.60
C ALA A 93 -24.67 17.83 -11.23
N GLU A 94 -25.07 16.69 -11.79
CA GLU A 94 -26.30 16.55 -12.57
C GLU A 94 -27.53 16.17 -11.75
N LEU A 95 -27.34 15.44 -10.65
CA LEU A 95 -28.42 14.83 -9.88
C LEU A 95 -28.32 15.14 -8.38
N GLY A 96 -27.34 15.93 -7.95
CA GLY A 96 -27.12 16.24 -6.53
C GLY A 96 -26.79 15.01 -5.69
N MET A 97 -26.25 13.95 -6.31
CA MET A 97 -25.91 12.72 -5.60
C MET A 97 -24.54 12.85 -4.93
N PRO A 98 -24.48 12.91 -3.59
CA PRO A 98 -23.20 13.00 -2.90
C PRO A 98 -22.38 11.71 -3.10
N TYR A 99 -21.07 11.82 -2.95
CA TYR A 99 -20.17 10.66 -3.02
C TYR A 99 -19.11 10.67 -1.92
N VAL A 100 -18.56 9.48 -1.66
CA VAL A 100 -17.39 9.28 -0.78
C VAL A 100 -16.28 8.68 -1.63
N ASP A 101 -15.15 9.39 -1.72
CA ASP A 101 -13.94 8.97 -2.42
C ASP A 101 -12.79 8.60 -1.46
N ILE A 102 -13.11 8.38 -0.18
CA ILE A 102 -12.17 7.92 0.83
C ILE A 102 -12.08 6.41 0.74
N THR A 103 -10.94 5.91 0.24
CA THR A 103 -10.65 4.48 0.17
C THR A 103 -10.61 3.85 1.58
N PRO A 104 -11.49 2.88 1.89
CA PRO A 104 -11.49 2.21 3.18
C PRO A 104 -10.39 1.12 3.22
N MET A 105 -9.12 1.53 3.19
CA MET A 105 -7.95 0.66 3.25
C MET A 105 -7.13 0.99 4.50
N GLY A 106 -6.92 0.00 5.38
CA GLY A 106 -6.39 0.22 6.72
C GLY A 106 -7.47 0.67 7.71
N ILE A 107 -7.17 0.60 9.00
CA ILE A 107 -8.17 0.83 10.05
C ILE A 107 -8.59 2.30 10.08
N VAL A 108 -7.62 3.20 9.99
CA VAL A 108 -7.87 4.63 10.18
C VAL A 108 -8.67 5.21 9.01
N GLU A 109 -8.31 4.87 7.77
CA GLU A 109 -9.02 5.36 6.59
C GLU A 109 -10.38 4.68 6.42
N THR A 110 -10.53 3.41 6.83
CA THR A 110 -11.85 2.75 6.94
C THR A 110 -12.76 3.52 7.89
N ALA A 111 -12.30 3.84 9.10
CA ALA A 111 -13.09 4.64 10.05
C ALA A 111 -13.44 6.04 9.50
N ARG A 112 -12.52 6.68 8.76
CA ARG A 112 -12.77 7.97 8.11
C ARG A 112 -13.85 7.86 7.02
N CYS A 113 -13.80 6.82 6.20
CA CYS A 113 -14.80 6.52 5.19
C CYS A 113 -16.19 6.36 5.82
N LEU A 114 -16.29 5.56 6.89
CA LEU A 114 -17.55 5.33 7.62
C LEU A 114 -18.13 6.61 8.23
N ARG A 115 -17.28 7.49 8.77
CA ARG A 115 -17.72 8.80 9.27
C ARG A 115 -18.22 9.72 8.17
N ALA A 116 -17.60 9.70 6.99
CA ALA A 116 -18.08 10.45 5.82
C ALA A 116 -19.45 9.94 5.36
N ILE A 117 -19.63 8.62 5.29
CA ILE A 117 -20.92 7.98 4.99
C ILE A 117 -21.99 8.41 6.01
N GLN A 118 -21.68 8.33 7.31
CA GLN A 118 -22.57 8.79 8.39
C GLN A 118 -23.01 10.24 8.19
N GLY A 119 -22.07 11.13 7.86
CA GLY A 119 -22.36 12.54 7.60
C GLY A 119 -23.36 12.73 6.46
N ILE A 120 -23.14 12.05 5.33
CA ILE A 120 -24.01 12.11 4.16
C ILE A 120 -25.42 11.57 4.45
N LEU A 121 -25.51 10.43 5.15
CA LEU A 121 -26.81 9.83 5.49
C LEU A 121 -27.60 10.69 6.48
N ASN A 122 -26.93 11.29 7.45
CA ASN A 122 -27.57 12.17 8.43
C ASN A 122 -28.06 13.48 7.81
N GLN A 123 -27.32 14.04 6.85
CA GLN A 123 -27.79 15.20 6.07
C GLN A 123 -29.06 14.90 5.27
N GLN A 124 -29.31 13.62 4.96
CA GLN A 124 -30.49 13.14 4.25
C GLN A 124 -31.59 12.59 5.17
N GLY A 125 -31.41 12.64 6.50
CA GLY A 125 -32.44 12.30 7.48
C GLY A 125 -32.42 10.87 8.05
N ALA A 126 -31.39 10.06 7.78
CA ALA A 126 -31.33 8.66 8.26
C ALA A 126 -31.05 8.49 9.77
N ALA A 127 -30.59 9.55 10.46
CA ALA A 127 -30.28 9.56 11.90
C ALA A 127 -29.47 8.33 12.39
N VAL A 128 -28.36 8.04 11.72
CA VAL A 128 -27.44 6.93 12.01
C VAL A 128 -26.21 7.38 12.82
N ASN A 129 -25.67 6.47 13.64
CA ASN A 129 -24.40 6.66 14.34
C ASN A 129 -23.57 5.37 14.29
N TYR A 130 -22.43 5.43 13.61
CA TYR A 130 -21.53 4.30 13.38
C TYR A 130 -20.31 4.30 14.30
N GLU A 131 -20.17 5.23 15.26
CA GLU A 131 -18.99 5.27 16.14
C GLU A 131 -18.87 4.02 17.02
N ALA A 132 -20.01 3.48 17.52
CA ALA A 132 -20.01 2.23 18.29
C ALA A 132 -19.55 1.04 17.43
N PHE A 133 -20.02 0.98 16.18
CA PHE A 133 -19.61 -0.03 15.21
C PHE A 133 -18.11 0.08 14.89
N ILE A 134 -17.60 1.30 14.69
CA ILE A 134 -16.16 1.54 14.44
C ILE A 134 -15.32 1.07 15.63
N ASP A 135 -15.72 1.39 16.86
CA ASP A 135 -14.99 0.96 18.07
C ASP A 135 -14.99 -0.56 18.23
N GLU A 136 -16.15 -1.20 18.03
CA GLU A 136 -16.29 -2.65 18.11
C GLU A 136 -15.44 -3.37 17.05
N GLN A 137 -15.56 -2.97 15.78
CA GLN A 137 -14.81 -3.58 14.68
C GLN A 137 -13.30 -3.38 14.85
N THR A 138 -12.87 -2.17 15.24
CA THR A 138 -11.46 -1.85 15.43
C THR A 138 -10.84 -2.63 16.59
N ARG A 139 -11.58 -2.85 17.68
CA ARG A 139 -11.04 -3.51 18.88
C ARG A 139 -11.14 -5.03 18.84
N PHE A 140 -12.18 -5.57 18.21
CA PHE A 140 -12.54 -6.99 18.37
C PHE A 140 -12.59 -7.78 17.06
N VAL A 141 -12.72 -7.13 15.90
CA VAL A 141 -12.79 -7.83 14.60
C VAL A 141 -11.48 -7.70 13.83
N SER A 142 -10.95 -6.49 13.73
CA SER A 142 -9.66 -6.26 13.10
C SER A 142 -8.54 -6.59 14.08
N GLN A 143 -7.78 -7.63 13.77
CA GLN A 143 -6.56 -7.98 14.49
C GLN A 143 -5.44 -6.97 14.24
N ALA A 144 -5.57 -6.12 13.23
CA ALA A 144 -4.59 -5.09 12.90
C ALA A 144 -4.34 -4.10 14.04
N ALA A 145 -5.38 -3.68 14.76
CA ALA A 145 -5.23 -2.76 15.89
C ALA A 145 -4.51 -3.44 17.06
N TRP A 146 -4.85 -4.69 17.35
CA TRP A 146 -4.14 -5.47 18.36
C TRP A 146 -2.68 -5.73 17.95
N PHE A 147 -2.45 -6.09 16.70
CA PHE A 147 -1.12 -6.33 16.13
C PHE A 147 -0.23 -5.09 16.23
N SER A 148 -0.75 -3.90 15.94
CA SER A 148 0.02 -2.64 16.08
C SER A 148 0.60 -2.41 17.48
N ARG A 149 -0.01 -3.03 18.50
CA ARG A 149 0.40 -2.93 19.91
C ARG A 149 1.17 -4.16 20.40
N SER A 150 1.36 -5.17 19.55
CA SER A 150 2.09 -6.39 19.87
C SER A 150 3.60 -6.16 19.89
N ILE A 151 4.33 -7.07 20.53
CA ILE A 151 5.80 -7.03 20.55
C ILE A 151 6.40 -7.25 19.15
N ASP A 152 5.70 -8.01 18.30
CA ASP A 152 6.14 -8.26 16.93
C ASP A 152 6.12 -6.98 16.09
N CYS A 153 5.08 -6.14 16.26
CA CYS A 153 5.02 -4.85 15.58
C CYS A 153 6.02 -3.84 16.17
N GLN A 154 6.30 -3.89 17.48
CA GLN A 154 7.35 -3.06 18.08
C GLN A 154 8.72 -3.29 17.43
N ASN A 155 9.03 -4.53 17.02
CA ASN A 155 10.27 -4.84 16.30
C ASN A 155 10.33 -4.20 14.90
N LEU A 156 9.19 -3.85 14.30
CA LEU A 156 9.12 -3.17 13.00
C LEU A 156 9.31 -1.66 13.12
N THR A 157 9.19 -1.10 14.33
CA THR A 157 9.24 0.35 14.55
C THR A 157 10.58 0.94 14.06
N GLY A 158 10.50 1.97 13.22
CA GLY A 158 11.67 2.63 12.63
C GLY A 158 12.38 1.85 11.52
N LYS A 159 11.96 0.61 11.20
CA LYS A 159 12.46 -0.07 9.99
C LYS A 159 12.10 0.76 8.76
N ARG A 160 13.00 0.75 7.77
CA ARG A 160 12.89 1.57 6.56
C ARG A 160 12.15 0.80 5.49
N ALA A 161 11.12 1.40 4.91
CA ALA A 161 10.35 0.81 3.80
C ALA A 161 10.29 1.75 2.60
N VAL A 162 10.25 1.17 1.40
CA VAL A 162 9.89 1.88 0.16
C VAL A 162 8.52 1.42 -0.28
N VAL A 163 7.66 2.35 -0.65
CA VAL A 163 6.30 2.09 -1.18
C VAL A 163 6.19 2.63 -2.60
N PHE A 164 5.69 1.83 -3.53
CA PHE A 164 5.53 2.25 -4.93
C PHE A 164 4.32 1.59 -5.63
N GLY A 165 3.48 2.33 -6.34
CA GLY A 165 2.31 1.73 -7.00
C GLY A 165 1.38 2.72 -7.68
N ASP A 166 0.12 2.34 -7.85
CA ASP A 166 -0.92 3.31 -8.20
C ASP A 166 -1.21 4.26 -7.03
N ASN A 167 -1.98 5.31 -7.30
CA ASN A 167 -2.30 6.35 -6.32
C ASN A 167 -3.02 5.77 -5.11
N THR A 168 -4.03 4.93 -5.33
CA THR A 168 -4.88 4.37 -4.26
C THR A 168 -4.06 3.52 -3.29
N HIS A 169 -3.38 2.49 -3.79
CA HIS A 169 -2.73 1.51 -2.93
C HIS A 169 -1.45 2.09 -2.31
N ALA A 170 -0.62 2.80 -3.09
CA ALA A 170 0.63 3.34 -2.54
C ALA A 170 0.36 4.41 -1.47
N ALA A 171 -0.66 5.26 -1.63
CA ALA A 171 -1.00 6.25 -0.61
C ALA A 171 -1.57 5.59 0.66
N ALA A 172 -2.46 4.61 0.51
CA ALA A 172 -3.03 3.88 1.63
C ALA A 172 -1.98 3.08 2.40
N ILE A 173 -1.14 2.30 1.71
CA ILE A 173 -0.06 1.52 2.33
C ILE A 173 0.94 2.43 3.03
N THR A 174 1.31 3.57 2.43
CA THR A 174 2.20 4.55 3.08
C THR A 174 1.60 5.03 4.42
N LYS A 175 0.31 5.38 4.44
CA LYS A 175 -0.40 5.79 5.65
C LYS A 175 -0.46 4.68 6.70
N ILE A 176 -0.72 3.43 6.29
CA ILE A 176 -0.76 2.27 7.20
C ILE A 176 0.61 2.01 7.82
N LEU A 177 1.67 1.94 7.01
CA LEU A 177 3.02 1.69 7.50
C LEU A 177 3.47 2.76 8.50
N ALA A 178 3.26 4.04 8.17
CA ALA A 178 3.67 5.15 9.02
C ALA A 178 2.82 5.31 10.29
N ARG A 179 1.49 5.32 10.16
CA ARG A 179 0.58 5.66 11.26
C ARG A 179 0.14 4.47 12.10
N GLU A 180 -0.03 3.30 11.47
CA GLU A 180 -0.60 2.12 12.12
C GLU A 180 0.50 1.13 12.57
N MET A 181 1.68 1.13 11.95
CA MET A 181 2.75 0.16 12.25
C MET A 181 4.08 0.77 12.70
N GLY A 182 4.21 2.10 12.73
CA GLY A 182 5.43 2.79 13.17
C GLY A 182 6.65 2.58 12.27
N ILE A 183 6.44 2.15 11.03
CA ILE A 183 7.49 1.91 10.02
C ILE A 183 7.85 3.25 9.36
N ARG A 184 9.14 3.50 9.15
CA ARG A 184 9.62 4.70 8.48
C ARG A 184 9.58 4.51 6.96
N VAL A 185 8.64 5.17 6.30
CA VAL A 185 8.58 5.17 4.83
C VAL A 185 9.61 6.16 4.28
N VAL A 186 10.70 5.64 3.72
CA VAL A 186 11.81 6.48 3.22
C VAL A 186 11.55 7.02 1.83
N LEU A 187 10.70 6.34 1.06
CA LEU A 187 10.23 6.80 -0.23
C LEU A 187 8.82 6.24 -0.46
N ALA A 188 7.89 7.13 -0.81
CA ALA A 188 6.58 6.77 -1.33
C ALA A 188 6.49 7.27 -2.78
N GLY A 189 6.07 6.42 -3.71
CA GLY A 189 6.01 6.81 -5.10
C GLY A 189 4.83 6.25 -5.87
N THR A 190 4.56 6.89 -6.99
CA THR A 190 3.52 6.47 -7.91
C THR A 190 3.93 6.60 -9.38
N TYR A 191 3.38 5.72 -10.21
CA TYR A 191 3.44 5.83 -11.66
C TYR A 191 2.28 6.66 -12.25
N CYS A 192 1.30 7.08 -11.45
CA CYS A 192 0.15 7.87 -11.89
C CYS A 192 0.48 9.36 -12.07
N LYS A 193 1.37 9.67 -13.01
CA LYS A 193 1.90 11.03 -13.26
C LYS A 193 0.83 12.10 -13.49
N TYR A 194 -0.30 11.71 -14.08
CA TYR A 194 -1.42 12.62 -14.37
C TYR A 194 -2.14 13.13 -13.11
N ASP A 195 -1.96 12.47 -11.96
CA ASP A 195 -2.61 12.79 -10.68
C ASP A 195 -1.57 12.76 -9.53
N GLY A 196 -0.33 13.18 -9.85
CA GLY A 196 0.80 13.16 -8.92
C GLY A 196 0.71 14.20 -7.80
N ASP A 197 0.04 15.33 -8.04
CA ASP A 197 -0.19 16.36 -7.02
C ASP A 197 -1.07 15.82 -5.88
N TRP A 198 -2.17 15.14 -6.24
CA TRP A 198 -3.02 14.46 -5.27
C TRP A 198 -2.23 13.43 -4.45
N PHE A 199 -1.40 12.62 -5.11
CA PHE A 199 -0.58 11.63 -4.43
C PHE A 199 0.36 12.27 -3.40
N THR A 200 1.07 13.32 -3.82
CA THR A 200 2.00 14.08 -2.96
C THR A 200 1.28 14.61 -1.72
N ASP A 201 0.11 15.21 -1.89
CA ASP A 201 -0.69 15.71 -0.77
C ASP A 201 -1.14 14.60 0.20
N GLN A 202 -1.39 13.38 -0.30
CA GLN A 202 -1.79 12.26 0.55
C GLN A 202 -0.64 11.68 1.39
N VAL A 203 0.62 11.77 0.93
CA VAL A 203 1.75 11.05 1.53
C VAL A 203 2.83 11.94 2.15
N ARG A 204 2.85 13.25 1.85
CA ARG A 204 3.92 14.18 2.26
C ARG A 204 4.25 14.18 3.76
N ASP A 205 3.27 13.94 4.62
CA ASP A 205 3.44 13.95 6.07
C ASP A 205 3.79 12.56 6.64
N TYR A 206 3.89 11.54 5.77
CA TYR A 206 4.06 10.13 6.12
C TYR A 206 5.31 9.50 5.51
N CYS A 207 6.06 10.22 4.69
CA CYS A 207 7.29 9.73 4.05
C CYS A 207 8.38 10.80 3.97
N ASP A 208 9.63 10.36 3.83
CA ASP A 208 10.78 11.27 3.71
C ASP A 208 10.92 11.87 2.30
N GLU A 209 10.55 11.11 1.27
CA GLU A 209 10.71 11.46 -0.14
C GLU A 209 9.50 10.98 -0.95
N VAL A 210 9.06 11.81 -1.90
CA VAL A 210 8.01 11.47 -2.87
C VAL A 210 8.62 11.29 -4.25
N LEU A 211 8.31 10.19 -4.93
CA LEU A 211 8.78 9.90 -6.28
C LEU A 211 7.61 9.68 -7.25
N ILE A 212 7.46 10.57 -8.23
CA ILE A 212 6.48 10.42 -9.30
C ILE A 212 7.24 10.03 -10.57
N SER A 213 7.14 8.77 -10.99
CA SER A 213 7.89 8.23 -12.14
C SER A 213 7.23 7.00 -12.72
N ASP A 214 7.30 6.84 -14.04
CA ASP A 214 6.95 5.62 -14.77
C ASP A 214 8.19 4.84 -15.26
N ASP A 215 9.39 5.34 -14.94
CA ASP A 215 10.67 4.72 -15.30
C ASP A 215 11.14 3.72 -14.24
N ASN A 216 11.01 2.43 -14.55
CA ASN A 216 11.46 1.32 -13.71
C ASN A 216 12.96 1.38 -13.38
N GLY A 217 13.80 1.94 -14.26
CA GLY A 217 15.24 2.08 -14.03
C GLY A 217 15.50 3.07 -12.90
N ALA A 218 14.93 4.28 -13.00
CA ALA A 218 15.03 5.31 -11.97
C ALA A 218 14.49 4.83 -10.61
N ILE A 219 13.37 4.11 -10.60
CA ILE A 219 12.78 3.53 -9.38
C ILE A 219 13.74 2.51 -8.76
N ALA A 220 14.28 1.59 -9.57
CA ALA A 220 15.21 0.58 -9.10
C ALA A 220 16.51 1.18 -8.53
N ASP A 221 17.03 2.23 -9.16
CA ASP A 221 18.22 2.95 -8.72
C ASP A 221 17.98 3.64 -7.37
N ARG A 222 16.81 4.29 -7.18
CA ARG A 222 16.45 4.86 -5.88
C ARG A 222 16.30 3.80 -4.80
N ILE A 223 15.68 2.66 -5.09
CA ILE A 223 15.61 1.54 -4.13
C ILE A 223 17.02 1.06 -3.74
N ALA A 224 17.92 0.89 -4.71
CA ALA A 224 19.29 0.44 -4.47
C ALA A 224 20.15 1.47 -3.69
N GLN A 225 19.86 2.76 -3.84
CA GLN A 225 20.49 3.84 -3.09
C GLN A 225 19.94 3.95 -1.67
N LEU A 226 18.64 3.76 -1.49
CA LEU A 226 17.99 3.89 -0.19
C LEU A 226 18.22 2.68 0.70
N GLU A 227 18.35 1.47 0.16
CA GLU A 227 18.51 0.21 0.92
C GLU A 227 17.46 0.09 2.05
N PRO A 228 16.16 -0.04 1.69
CA PRO A 228 15.13 -0.31 2.68
C PRO A 228 15.24 -1.74 3.21
N ALA A 229 14.63 -2.00 4.37
CA ALA A 229 14.51 -3.34 4.92
C ALA A 229 13.40 -4.17 4.23
N ALA A 230 12.40 -3.52 3.64
CA ALA A 230 11.39 -4.16 2.81
C ALA A 230 10.86 -3.20 1.74
N ILE A 231 10.35 -3.77 0.65
CA ILE A 231 9.74 -3.04 -0.46
C ILE A 231 8.25 -3.42 -0.53
N PHE A 232 7.38 -2.44 -0.72
CA PHE A 232 5.96 -2.66 -0.99
C PHE A 232 5.65 -2.03 -2.34
N GLY A 233 5.51 -2.83 -3.39
CA GLY A 233 5.22 -2.27 -4.70
C GLY A 233 4.54 -3.17 -5.69
N THR A 234 4.89 -3.04 -6.97
CA THR A 234 4.29 -3.83 -8.06
C THR A 234 5.11 -5.12 -8.29
N GLN A 235 4.76 -5.89 -9.31
CA GLN A 235 5.62 -7.00 -9.73
C GLN A 235 7.01 -6.53 -10.20
N MET A 236 7.16 -5.32 -10.73
CA MET A 236 8.47 -4.81 -11.13
C MET A 236 9.39 -4.63 -9.92
N GLU A 237 8.89 -4.01 -8.85
CA GLU A 237 9.61 -3.85 -7.59
C GLU A 237 9.97 -5.21 -6.97
N ARG A 238 9.14 -6.23 -7.14
CA ARG A 238 9.47 -7.59 -6.71
C ARG A 238 10.69 -8.16 -7.43
N HIS A 239 10.86 -7.87 -8.72
CA HIS A 239 12.07 -8.28 -9.46
C HIS A 239 13.31 -7.50 -8.99
N VAL A 240 13.15 -6.21 -8.70
CA VAL A 240 14.21 -5.38 -8.11
C VAL A 240 14.61 -5.91 -6.73
N GLY A 241 13.64 -6.22 -5.87
CA GLY A 241 13.86 -6.79 -4.55
C GLY A 241 14.64 -8.09 -4.62
N LYS A 242 14.27 -9.02 -5.51
CA LYS A 242 15.03 -10.26 -5.74
C LYS A 242 16.48 -10.03 -6.18
N ARG A 243 16.74 -9.01 -7.01
CA ARG A 243 18.09 -8.67 -7.46
C ARG A 243 18.94 -8.07 -6.35
N LEU A 244 18.32 -7.35 -5.43
CA LEU A 244 18.97 -6.66 -4.30
C LEU A 244 18.93 -7.46 -2.99
N ASP A 245 18.37 -8.67 -3.01
CA ASP A 245 18.12 -9.50 -1.84
C ASP A 245 17.30 -8.79 -0.75
N LEU A 246 16.26 -8.08 -1.20
CA LEU A 246 15.31 -7.36 -0.35
C LEU A 246 13.93 -8.01 -0.44
N PRO A 247 13.25 -8.25 0.69
CA PRO A 247 11.90 -8.79 0.66
C PRO A 247 10.93 -7.77 0.06
N CYS A 248 9.95 -8.28 -0.70
CA CYS A 248 8.98 -7.45 -1.39
C CYS A 248 7.56 -7.99 -1.28
N GLY A 249 6.65 -7.17 -0.73
CA GLY A 249 5.21 -7.36 -0.79
C GLY A 249 4.61 -6.68 -2.01
N VAL A 250 3.72 -7.36 -2.73
CA VAL A 250 3.04 -6.75 -3.90
C VAL A 250 1.73 -6.12 -3.45
N ILE A 251 1.54 -4.83 -3.72
CA ILE A 251 0.42 -4.02 -3.24
C ILE A 251 -0.40 -3.36 -4.36
N ALA A 252 0.08 -3.36 -5.60
CA ALA A 252 -0.56 -2.66 -6.71
C ALA A 252 -0.32 -3.36 -8.05
N ALA A 253 -1.15 -3.04 -9.04
CA ALA A 253 -0.90 -3.37 -10.44
C ALA A 253 0.37 -2.65 -10.96
N PRO A 254 1.08 -3.17 -11.99
CA PRO A 254 0.86 -4.43 -12.70
C PRO A 254 1.18 -5.68 -11.88
N ILE A 255 0.40 -6.74 -12.12
CA ILE A 255 0.39 -7.98 -11.34
C ILE A 255 0.41 -9.25 -12.20
N HIS A 256 0.80 -10.37 -11.60
CA HIS A 256 0.73 -11.71 -12.18
C HIS A 256 -0.37 -12.56 -11.52
N ILE A 257 -0.62 -13.76 -12.05
CA ILE A 257 -1.65 -14.70 -11.58
C ILE A 257 -1.62 -14.98 -10.07
N GLN A 258 -0.45 -14.91 -9.42
CA GLN A 258 -0.30 -15.10 -7.98
C GLN A 258 -1.08 -14.07 -7.13
N ASN A 259 -1.33 -12.89 -7.70
CA ASN A 259 -2.11 -11.82 -7.08
C ASN A 259 -3.58 -11.82 -7.53
N PHE A 260 -4.03 -12.92 -8.16
CA PHE A 260 -5.45 -13.24 -8.31
C PHE A 260 -5.76 -14.50 -7.48
N PRO A 261 -5.61 -14.43 -6.14
CA PRO A 261 -5.81 -15.57 -5.28
C PRO A 261 -7.28 -16.00 -5.31
N VAL A 262 -7.51 -17.32 -5.30
CA VAL A 262 -8.85 -17.91 -5.13
C VAL A 262 -9.33 -17.81 -3.67
N GLY A 263 -8.40 -17.78 -2.71
CA GLY A 263 -8.71 -17.52 -1.31
C GLY A 263 -9.12 -16.06 -1.08
N TYR A 264 -9.95 -15.82 -0.08
CA TYR A 264 -10.44 -14.49 0.25
C TYR A 264 -9.29 -13.62 0.75
N ARG A 265 -8.93 -12.59 -0.04
CA ARG A 265 -7.87 -11.64 0.30
C ARG A 265 -8.28 -10.23 -0.10
N PRO A 266 -9.23 -9.58 0.59
CA PRO A 266 -9.50 -8.18 0.35
C PRO A 266 -8.30 -7.32 0.79
N PHE A 267 -8.20 -6.11 0.27
CA PHE A 267 -7.35 -5.04 0.78
C PHE A 267 -8.19 -3.91 1.40
N LEU A 268 -9.48 -3.82 1.06
CA LEU A 268 -10.41 -2.91 1.68
C LEU A 268 -11.05 -3.50 2.95
N GLY A 269 -11.64 -2.64 3.77
CA GLY A 269 -12.40 -3.02 4.96
C GLY A 269 -11.54 -3.54 6.12
N TYR A 270 -12.22 -4.10 7.13
CA TYR A 270 -11.57 -4.59 8.34
C TYR A 270 -10.81 -5.89 8.09
N GLU A 271 -11.33 -6.78 7.23
CA GLU A 271 -10.59 -7.97 6.84
C GLU A 271 -9.39 -7.60 5.95
N GLY A 272 -9.51 -6.59 5.09
CA GLY A 272 -8.38 -6.10 4.30
C GLY A 272 -7.24 -5.57 5.16
N ALA A 273 -7.55 -4.91 6.29
CA ALA A 273 -6.54 -4.51 7.26
C ALA A 273 -5.78 -5.72 7.85
N ASN A 274 -6.47 -6.84 8.12
CA ASN A 274 -5.83 -8.09 8.58
C ASN A 274 -4.89 -8.66 7.49
N GLN A 275 -5.34 -8.70 6.24
CA GLN A 275 -4.54 -9.19 5.12
C GLN A 275 -3.29 -8.33 4.87
N ILE A 276 -3.40 -7.01 5.04
CA ILE A 276 -2.27 -6.08 4.90
C ILE A 276 -1.26 -6.30 6.03
N VAL A 277 -1.72 -6.51 7.27
CA VAL A 277 -0.83 -6.84 8.40
C VAL A 277 0.00 -8.08 8.11
N ASP A 278 -0.65 -9.16 7.68
CA ASP A 278 0.05 -10.40 7.32
C ASP A 278 1.04 -10.17 6.19
N LEU A 279 0.67 -9.42 5.15
CA LEU A 279 1.57 -9.08 4.05
C LEU A 279 2.81 -8.32 4.53
N VAL A 280 2.61 -7.29 5.36
CA VAL A 280 3.70 -6.44 5.87
C VAL A 280 4.60 -7.24 6.79
N TYR A 281 4.03 -7.92 7.78
CA TYR A 281 4.79 -8.69 8.76
C TYR A 281 5.61 -9.79 8.09
N ASN A 282 4.99 -10.60 7.24
CA ASN A 282 5.68 -11.69 6.54
C ASN A 282 6.81 -11.16 5.65
N SER A 283 6.65 -10.00 5.02
CA SER A 283 7.71 -9.39 4.21
C SER A 283 8.92 -9.02 5.07
N PHE A 284 8.72 -8.46 6.26
CA PHE A 284 9.84 -8.14 7.15
C PHE A 284 10.46 -9.37 7.83
N THR A 285 9.67 -10.34 8.26
CA THR A 285 10.17 -11.52 8.97
C THR A 285 10.95 -12.46 8.06
N LEU A 286 10.50 -12.69 6.82
CA LEU A 286 11.23 -13.51 5.84
C LEU A 286 12.67 -12.98 5.65
N GLY A 287 12.82 -11.66 5.50
CA GLY A 287 14.14 -11.05 5.40
C GLY A 287 14.99 -11.17 6.67
N MET A 288 14.36 -11.32 7.84
CA MET A 288 15.06 -11.58 9.11
C MET A 288 15.43 -13.06 9.27
N GLU A 289 14.55 -13.99 8.90
CA GLU A 289 14.76 -15.43 8.99
C GLU A 289 15.86 -15.93 8.05
N ASP A 290 15.83 -15.52 6.77
CA ASP A 290 16.88 -15.83 5.80
C ASP A 290 18.25 -15.40 6.34
N HIS A 291 18.27 -14.27 7.04
CA HIS A 291 19.48 -13.75 7.62
C HIS A 291 19.95 -14.53 8.87
N LEU A 292 19.02 -15.00 9.72
CA LEU A 292 19.37 -15.88 10.84
C LEU A 292 19.99 -17.19 10.34
N LEU A 293 19.52 -17.72 9.22
CA LEU A 293 20.11 -18.91 8.59
C LEU A 293 21.55 -18.64 8.12
N GLU A 294 21.86 -17.47 7.58
CA GLU A 294 23.24 -17.09 7.24
C GLU A 294 24.14 -17.00 8.48
N ILE A 295 23.67 -16.38 9.58
CA ILE A 295 24.46 -16.20 10.81
C ILE A 295 24.76 -17.56 11.46
N PHE A 296 23.75 -18.41 11.60
CA PHE A 296 23.85 -19.65 12.37
C PHE A 296 24.26 -20.86 11.51
N GLY A 297 24.57 -20.65 10.22
CA GLY A 297 25.13 -21.67 9.34
C GLY A 297 24.14 -22.78 8.99
N GLY A 298 22.94 -22.41 8.49
CA GLY A 298 21.92 -23.35 8.05
C GLY A 298 22.43 -24.32 6.96
N HIS A 299 21.90 -25.55 6.93
CA HIS A 299 22.32 -26.62 6.01
C HIS A 299 22.03 -26.36 4.52
N ASP A 300 21.27 -25.32 4.18
CA ASP A 300 21.00 -24.87 2.81
C ASP A 300 21.78 -23.59 2.47
N THR A 301 23.11 -23.61 2.60
CA THR A 301 23.96 -22.55 2.04
C THR A 301 23.90 -22.62 0.52
N LYS A 302 22.89 -22.01 -0.11
CA LYS A 302 23.04 -21.60 -1.51
C LYS A 302 24.20 -20.63 -1.54
N ALA A 303 25.29 -21.00 -2.21
CA ALA A 303 26.38 -20.11 -2.54
C ALA A 303 25.84 -19.03 -3.49
N VAL A 304 25.21 -17.99 -2.93
CA VAL A 304 24.78 -16.82 -3.68
C VAL A 304 26.04 -16.00 -3.95
N ILE A 305 26.67 -16.26 -5.09
CA ILE A 305 27.65 -15.35 -5.68
C ILE A 305 26.85 -14.12 -6.11
N THR A 306 26.72 -13.13 -5.24
CA THR A 306 26.11 -11.84 -5.58
C THR A 306 27.09 -11.09 -6.50
N PRO A 307 26.78 -10.83 -7.78
CA PRO A 307 27.55 -9.88 -8.56
C PRO A 307 27.14 -8.50 -8.03
N THR A 308 27.94 -7.95 -7.13
CA THR A 308 27.79 -6.55 -6.73
C THR A 308 28.13 -5.71 -7.97
N ILE A 309 27.18 -4.91 -8.44
CA ILE A 309 27.43 -3.88 -9.45
C ILE A 309 28.30 -2.83 -8.76
N SER A 310 29.62 -3.01 -8.86
CA SER A 310 30.61 -2.05 -8.40
C SER A 310 30.58 -0.87 -9.36
N THR A 311 30.26 0.31 -8.82
CA THR A 311 30.65 1.56 -9.47
C THR A 311 32.17 1.68 -9.31
N SER A 312 32.82 1.83 -10.45
CA SER A 312 34.27 1.75 -10.66
C SER A 312 35.08 2.72 -9.80
N THR A 313 35.65 2.22 -8.70
CA THR A 313 37.01 2.49 -8.18
C THR A 313 37.18 1.63 -6.93
N ASP A 314 37.68 0.41 -7.11
CA ASP A 314 37.84 -0.59 -6.06
C ASP A 314 38.89 -0.13 -5.04
N LEU A 315 38.44 0.17 -3.82
CA LEU A 315 39.31 0.16 -2.65
C LEU A 315 39.66 -1.29 -2.32
N ASN A 316 40.93 -1.59 -2.07
CA ASN A 316 41.36 -2.96 -1.78
C ASN A 316 40.92 -3.36 -0.37
N TRP A 317 40.03 -4.35 -0.27
CA TRP A 317 39.68 -4.96 1.00
C TRP A 317 40.73 -6.01 1.41
N SER A 318 41.16 -5.94 2.66
CA SER A 318 41.98 -6.97 3.28
C SER A 318 41.17 -8.24 3.62
N ALA A 319 41.86 -9.36 3.84
CA ALA A 319 41.21 -10.63 4.20
C ALA A 319 40.47 -10.55 5.55
N ASP A 320 41.03 -9.85 6.54
CA ASP A 320 40.40 -9.60 7.83
C ASP A 320 39.20 -8.64 7.71
N GLY A 321 39.30 -7.59 6.88
CA GLY A 321 38.18 -6.69 6.61
C GLY A 321 37.01 -7.39 5.93
N LEU A 322 37.27 -8.28 4.97
CA LEU A 322 36.25 -9.10 4.31
C LEU A 322 35.61 -10.10 5.29
N ALA A 323 36.40 -10.74 6.15
CA ALA A 323 35.91 -11.67 7.15
C ALA A 323 34.97 -10.97 8.17
N GLU A 324 35.31 -9.75 8.60
CA GLU A 324 34.42 -8.96 9.46
C GLU A 324 33.19 -8.46 8.71
N LEU A 325 33.31 -8.02 7.45
CA LEU A 325 32.17 -7.62 6.64
C LEU A 325 31.18 -8.78 6.42
N GLN A 326 31.66 -10.01 6.27
CA GLN A 326 30.81 -11.19 6.12
C GLN A 326 29.98 -11.50 7.38
N LYS A 327 30.45 -11.09 8.57
CA LYS A 327 29.67 -11.22 9.82
C LYS A 327 28.49 -10.24 9.89
N ILE A 328 28.45 -9.23 9.01
CA ILE A 328 27.41 -8.19 9.01
C ILE A 328 26.18 -8.69 8.26
N PRO A 329 24.96 -8.36 8.74
CA PRO A 329 23.73 -8.82 8.12
C PRO A 329 23.55 -8.44 6.66
N GLY A 330 23.16 -9.37 5.78
CA GLY A 330 23.06 -9.17 4.31
C GLY A 330 22.35 -7.88 3.89
N PHE A 331 21.16 -7.63 4.44
CA PHE A 331 20.33 -6.44 4.15
C PHE A 331 20.97 -5.10 4.56
N VAL A 332 21.96 -5.10 5.47
CA VAL A 332 22.80 -3.92 5.79
C VAL A 332 24.25 -4.11 5.34
N ARG A 333 24.66 -5.28 4.83
CA ARG A 333 26.04 -5.58 4.45
C ARG A 333 26.46 -4.72 3.27
N GLY A 334 25.58 -4.58 2.28
CA GLY A 334 25.77 -3.64 1.16
C GLY A 334 25.96 -2.20 1.67
N LYS A 335 25.14 -1.79 2.64
CA LYS A 335 25.21 -0.47 3.27
C LYS A 335 26.51 -0.25 4.03
N VAL A 336 26.89 -1.21 4.87
CA VAL A 336 28.10 -1.12 5.69
C VAL A 336 29.35 -1.17 4.81
N LYS A 337 29.36 -2.02 3.76
CA LYS A 337 30.43 -2.04 2.77
C LYS A 337 30.61 -0.64 2.15
N ARG A 338 29.53 -0.05 1.62
CA ARG A 338 29.54 1.28 1.00
C ARG A 338 29.90 2.40 1.98
N ASN A 339 29.37 2.37 3.20
CA ASN A 339 29.70 3.36 4.24
C ASN A 339 31.16 3.27 4.67
N THR A 340 31.69 2.05 4.79
CA THR A 340 33.10 1.82 5.11
C THR A 340 34.00 2.27 3.97
N GLU A 341 33.63 2.00 2.72
CA GLU A 341 34.33 2.51 1.53
C GLU A 341 34.30 4.03 1.46
N LYS A 342 33.15 4.66 1.74
CA LYS A 342 33.03 6.12 1.81
C LYS A 342 33.92 6.70 2.92
N PHE A 343 33.85 6.14 4.12
CA PHE A 343 34.67 6.55 5.26
C PHE A 343 36.17 6.41 4.96
N ALA A 344 36.58 5.30 4.34
CA ALA A 344 37.96 5.09 3.92
C ALA A 344 38.43 6.14 2.90
N ARG A 345 37.58 6.53 1.93
CA ARG A 345 37.89 7.63 1.00
C ARG A 345 38.05 8.97 1.70
N ASP A 346 37.13 9.29 2.61
CA ASP A 346 37.14 10.56 3.35
C ASP A 346 38.39 10.69 4.25
N GLN A 347 38.92 9.56 4.74
CA GLN A 347 40.17 9.49 5.52
C GLN A 347 41.43 9.26 4.67
N GLY A 348 41.31 9.21 3.33
CA GLY A 348 42.44 8.98 2.43
C GLY A 348 43.11 7.59 2.54
N LEU A 349 42.37 6.60 3.04
CA LEU A 349 42.85 5.23 3.22
C LEU A 349 42.71 4.43 1.93
N SER A 350 43.77 3.74 1.52
CA SER A 350 43.81 2.93 0.29
C SER A 350 43.44 1.45 0.48
N GLN A 351 43.42 0.97 1.73
CA GLN A 351 43.11 -0.40 2.10
C GLN A 351 42.10 -0.44 3.26
N ILE A 352 41.08 -1.30 3.13
CA ILE A 352 40.03 -1.46 4.16
C ILE A 352 40.36 -2.69 5.01
N THR A 353 40.70 -2.46 6.28
CA THR A 353 40.95 -3.49 7.31
C THR A 353 39.77 -3.63 8.27
N ALA A 354 39.78 -4.68 9.10
CA ALA A 354 38.79 -4.83 10.17
C ALA A 354 38.70 -3.57 11.04
N ALA A 355 39.84 -2.95 11.38
CA ALA A 355 39.90 -1.73 12.18
C ALA A 355 39.20 -0.54 11.50
N VAL A 356 39.35 -0.39 10.17
CA VAL A 356 38.68 0.67 9.40
C VAL A 356 37.16 0.47 9.38
N LEU A 357 36.72 -0.78 9.29
CA LEU A 357 35.29 -1.13 9.37
C LEU A 357 34.70 -0.78 10.75
N TYR A 358 35.42 -1.07 11.85
CA TYR A 358 35.00 -0.69 13.19
C TYR A 358 34.97 0.84 13.38
N ALA A 359 35.99 1.55 12.91
CA ALA A 359 36.04 3.02 12.95
C ALA A 359 34.90 3.67 12.15
N ALA A 360 34.58 3.14 10.97
CA ALA A 360 33.45 3.61 10.16
C ALA A 360 32.11 3.38 10.87
N LYS A 361 31.95 2.25 11.57
CA LYS A 361 30.74 1.95 12.35
C LYS A 361 30.57 2.95 13.51
N GLU A 362 31.64 3.29 14.21
CA GLU A 362 31.61 4.29 15.31
C GLU A 362 31.29 5.69 14.79
N ALA A 363 31.86 6.08 13.64
CA ALA A 363 31.61 7.39 13.04
C ALA A 363 30.18 7.60 12.51
N VAL A 364 29.47 6.52 12.17
CA VAL A 364 28.06 6.55 11.72
C VAL A 364 27.08 6.40 12.89
N GLY A 365 27.57 5.95 14.06
CA GLY A 365 26.80 5.79 15.29
C GLY A 365 26.79 7.01 16.23
N ALA A 366 27.51 8.07 15.88
CA ALA A 366 27.42 9.42 16.47
C ALA A 366 26.60 10.33 15.55
#